data_AF-A0AAU7BUP1-F1
#
_entry.id   AF-A0AAU7BUP1-F1
#
_cell.length_a   1.000
_cell.length_b   1.000
_cell.length_c   1.000
_cell.angle_alpha   90.00
_cell.angle_beta   90.00
_cell.angle_gamma   90.00
#
_symmetry.space_group_name_H-M   'P 1'
#
loop_
_entity.id
_entity.type
_entity.pdbx_description
1 polymer ?
#
loop_
_entity_poly.entity_id
_entity_poly.type
_entity_poly.pdbx_seq_one_letter_code
_entity_poly.pdbx_strand_id
1 'polypeptide(L)'
;MKTTEPKKNHIKSFNKYLLTFLLSVLFILNISAKINIEGDTINDNLSTEKHKLEKELFTNTEDSNTEDLEIYEIEIIELEEEVELGFDTSMYLPKNFNALKGKNDLDWNAIELVELEEDVELGFDTAKYLPENFNALKGKNDLDWNTIELIEIEEEIEINFDTKDYLPCGFDPYKGMIKNTVDVVVN
;
A
#
# COMPACT_ATOMS: atom_id res chain seq x y z
N MET A 1 -30.20 53.95 -5.70
CA MET A 1 -30.49 52.90 -4.70
C MET A 1 -29.32 52.89 -3.73
N LYS A 2 -29.55 53.10 -2.43
CA LYS A 2 -28.51 53.00 -1.40
C LYS A 2 -28.28 51.52 -1.10
N THR A 3 -27.02 51.09 -1.06
CA THR A 3 -26.60 49.89 -0.33
C THR A 3 -25.22 50.17 0.25
N THR A 4 -25.13 49.92 1.55
CA THR A 4 -24.13 50.39 2.50
C THR A 4 -22.88 49.52 2.49
N GLU A 5 -21.69 50.15 2.54
CA GLU A 5 -20.43 49.46 2.84
C GLU A 5 -20.44 48.89 4.27
N PRO A 6 -19.96 47.65 4.48
CA PRO A 6 -19.76 47.14 5.83
C PRO A 6 -18.57 47.84 6.49
N LYS A 7 -18.83 48.52 7.63
CA LYS A 7 -17.81 49.08 8.52
C LYS A 7 -16.79 47.99 8.88
N LYS A 8 -15.54 48.16 8.46
CA LYS A 8 -14.40 47.42 9.02
C LYS A 8 -14.29 47.76 10.51
N ASN A 9 -14.69 46.83 11.36
CA ASN A 9 -14.37 46.88 12.78
C ASN A 9 -12.86 46.71 12.93
N HIS A 10 -12.16 47.82 13.24
CA HIS A 10 -10.77 47.76 13.67
C HIS A 10 -10.72 47.08 15.05
N ILE A 11 -10.58 45.76 15.05
CA ILE A 11 -10.12 45.04 16.25
C ILE A 11 -8.71 45.56 16.50
N LYS A 12 -8.56 46.33 17.58
CA LYS A 12 -7.31 46.93 18.04
C LYS A 12 -6.29 45.80 18.18
N SER A 13 -5.34 45.72 17.25
CA SER A 13 -4.26 44.73 17.32
C SER A 13 -3.51 44.94 18.62
N PHE A 14 -3.72 44.06 19.60
CA PHE A 14 -2.89 44.04 20.80
C PHE A 14 -1.45 43.86 20.33
N ASN A 15 -0.65 44.92 20.51
CA ASN A 15 0.70 45.01 19.98
C ASN A 15 1.50 43.84 20.56
N LYS A 16 2.10 43.00 19.70
CA LYS A 16 2.99 41.89 20.13
C LYS A 16 4.00 42.37 21.18
N TYR A 17 4.47 43.61 21.04
CA TYR A 17 5.37 44.30 21.94
C TYR A 17 4.83 44.52 23.37
N LEU A 18 3.52 44.72 23.53
CA LEU A 18 2.88 44.85 24.84
C LEU A 18 2.85 43.49 25.56
N LEU A 19 2.56 42.42 24.82
CA LEU A 19 2.56 41.06 25.35
C LEU A 19 3.98 40.63 25.74
N THR A 20 4.98 40.90 24.89
CA THR A 20 6.38 40.60 25.21
C THR A 20 6.87 41.42 26.41
N PHE A 21 6.43 42.67 26.53
CA PHE A 21 6.76 43.51 27.68
C PHE A 21 6.12 42.96 28.97
N LEU A 22 4.82 42.64 28.96
CA LEU A 22 4.12 42.01 30.08
C LEU A 22 4.79 40.69 30.51
N LEU A 23 5.18 39.85 29.55
CA LEU A 23 5.85 38.58 29.82
C LEU A 23 7.25 38.79 30.42
N SER A 24 7.99 39.81 29.95
CA SER A 24 9.30 40.16 30.52
C SER A 24 9.20 40.69 31.95
N VAL A 25 8.20 41.52 32.25
CA VAL A 25 7.95 42.05 33.59
C VAL A 25 7.54 40.91 34.54
N LEU A 26 6.70 39.98 34.06
CA LEU A 26 6.32 38.80 34.82
C LEU A 26 7.55 37.93 35.16
N PHE A 27 8.45 37.70 34.20
CA PHE A 27 9.67 36.93 34.43
C PHE A 27 10.61 37.59 35.46
N ILE A 28 10.80 38.91 35.37
CA ILE A 28 11.67 39.66 36.30
C ILE A 28 11.10 39.68 37.73
N LEU A 29 9.78 39.85 37.89
CA LEU A 29 9.13 39.81 39.19
C LEU A 29 9.25 38.43 39.86
N ASN A 30 9.11 37.34 39.08
CA ASN A 30 9.28 35.98 39.58
C ASN A 30 10.74 35.68 40.00
N ILE A 31 11.73 36.19 39.25
CA ILE A 31 13.15 36.02 39.60
C ILE A 31 13.49 36.76 40.91
N SER A 32 13.00 37.99 41.10
CA SER A 32 13.26 38.76 42.33
C SER A 32 12.65 38.14 43.58
N ALA A 33 11.50 37.46 43.46
CA ALA A 33 10.89 36.73 44.58
C ALA A 33 11.76 35.54 45.05
N LYS A 34 12.54 34.92 44.13
CA LYS A 34 13.42 33.78 44.41
C LYS A 34 14.74 34.14 45.12
N ILE A 35 15.19 35.39 45.02
CA ILE A 35 16.51 35.81 45.53
C ILE A 35 16.48 36.12 47.05
N ASN A 36 15.31 36.43 47.63
CA ASN A 36 15.17 36.86 49.03
C ASN A 36 14.86 35.75 50.04
N ILE A 37 14.87 34.48 49.62
CA ILE A 37 14.53 33.36 50.50
C ILE A 37 15.66 32.32 50.39
N GLU A 38 16.10 31.83 51.55
CA GLU A 38 17.26 30.94 51.72
C GLU A 38 17.09 29.63 50.91
N GLY A 39 18.15 29.23 50.20
CA GLY A 39 18.08 28.31 49.05
C GLY A 39 17.72 26.85 49.35
N ASP A 40 17.81 26.39 50.61
CA ASP A 40 17.56 24.99 50.96
C ASP A 40 16.07 24.67 51.13
N THR A 41 15.26 25.60 51.64
CA THR A 41 13.81 25.36 51.89
C THR A 41 12.97 25.52 50.61
N ILE A 42 13.53 26.09 49.54
CA ILE A 42 12.82 26.41 48.29
C ILE A 42 12.83 25.24 47.31
N ASN A 43 13.90 24.44 47.24
CA ASN A 43 14.02 23.42 46.18
C ASN A 43 12.91 22.36 46.27
N ASP A 44 12.54 21.95 47.49
CA ASP A 44 11.45 20.98 47.70
C ASP A 44 10.07 21.59 47.44
N ASN A 45 9.82 22.81 47.93
CA ASN A 45 8.53 23.50 47.76
C ASN A 45 8.29 24.00 46.32
N LEU A 46 9.34 24.42 45.63
CA LEU A 46 9.27 24.84 44.22
C LEU A 46 9.03 23.64 43.29
N SER A 47 9.61 22.47 43.60
CA SER A 47 9.36 21.26 42.82
C SER A 47 7.90 20.80 42.94
N THR A 48 7.33 20.91 44.14
CA THR A 48 5.95 20.50 44.43
C THR A 48 4.93 21.46 43.84
N GLU A 49 5.15 22.78 43.92
CA GLU A 49 4.28 23.74 43.24
C GLU A 49 4.41 23.67 41.72
N LYS A 50 5.62 23.47 41.18
CA LYS A 50 5.82 23.22 39.74
C LYS A 50 5.05 22.00 39.29
N HIS A 51 5.14 20.89 40.03
CA HIS A 51 4.43 19.66 39.70
C HIS A 51 2.90 19.83 39.81
N LYS A 52 2.42 20.65 40.75
CA LYS A 52 1.00 20.97 40.89
C LYS A 52 0.50 21.80 39.71
N LEU A 53 1.28 22.80 39.30
CA LEU A 53 0.97 23.64 38.14
C LEU A 53 1.02 22.86 36.83
N GLU A 54 2.03 21.99 36.67
CA GLU A 54 2.19 21.10 35.53
C GLU A 54 0.98 20.18 35.41
N LYS A 55 0.57 19.57 36.53
CA LYS A 55 -0.65 18.77 36.58
C LYS A 55 -1.88 19.60 36.19
N GLU A 56 -2.08 20.78 36.76
CA GLU A 56 -3.25 21.62 36.48
C GLU A 56 -3.31 22.14 35.03
N LEU A 57 -2.14 22.42 34.43
CA LEU A 57 -2.02 22.83 33.02
C LEU A 57 -2.29 21.69 32.03
N PHE A 58 -1.92 20.46 32.39
CA PHE A 58 -2.06 19.29 31.52
C PHE A 58 -3.26 18.40 31.87
N THR A 59 -4.05 18.72 32.90
CA THR A 59 -5.27 17.96 33.25
C THR A 59 -6.49 18.31 32.40
N ASN A 60 -6.46 19.40 31.63
CA ASN A 60 -7.58 19.81 30.78
C ASN A 60 -7.17 19.87 29.30
N THR A 61 -6.75 18.73 28.75
CA THR A 61 -6.72 18.54 27.29
C THR A 61 -7.50 17.30 26.91
N GLU A 62 -8.67 17.13 27.52
CA GLU A 62 -9.70 16.21 27.00
C GLU A 62 -10.80 16.97 26.22
N ASP A 63 -10.72 18.30 26.13
CA ASP A 63 -11.62 19.15 25.33
C ASP A 63 -10.95 19.66 24.03
N SER A 64 -10.11 18.83 23.40
CA SER A 64 -9.96 18.91 21.95
C SER A 64 -10.64 17.67 21.40
N ASN A 65 -11.62 17.87 20.52
CA ASN A 65 -12.23 16.84 19.68
C ASN A 65 -11.12 15.95 19.09
N THR A 66 -10.73 14.92 19.84
CA THR A 66 -9.78 13.91 19.41
C THR A 66 -10.67 12.91 18.72
N GLU A 67 -11.00 13.24 17.47
CA GLU A 67 -11.49 12.25 16.54
C GLU A 67 -10.39 11.21 16.44
N ASP A 68 -10.68 9.99 16.90
CA ASP A 68 -9.82 8.83 16.73
C ASP A 68 -9.68 8.61 15.22
N LEU A 69 -8.61 9.15 14.63
CA LEU A 69 -8.29 8.94 13.22
C LEU A 69 -7.93 7.47 13.03
N GLU A 70 -8.74 6.75 12.27
CA GLU A 70 -8.44 5.37 11.93
C GLU A 70 -7.23 5.33 10.98
N ILE A 71 -6.34 4.35 11.13
CA ILE A 71 -5.10 4.26 10.32
C ILE A 71 -5.41 4.27 8.81
N TYR A 72 -6.58 3.77 8.40
CA TYR A 72 -7.03 3.71 7.01
C TYR A 72 -7.52 5.07 6.47
N GLU A 73 -7.77 6.05 7.32
CA GLU A 73 -8.15 7.42 6.94
C GLU A 73 -6.93 8.29 6.60
N ILE A 74 -5.71 7.78 6.86
CA ILE A 74 -4.46 8.45 6.53
C ILE A 74 -4.10 8.18 5.07
N GLU A 75 -4.16 9.22 4.24
CA GLU A 75 -3.68 9.16 2.85
C GLU A 75 -2.16 9.06 2.81
N ILE A 76 -1.63 7.92 2.35
CA ILE A 76 -0.19 7.72 2.12
C ILE A 76 0.13 8.22 0.71
N ILE A 77 0.95 9.27 0.63
CA ILE A 77 1.43 9.81 -0.64
C ILE A 77 2.90 9.37 -0.80
N GLU A 78 3.17 8.56 -1.82
CA GLU A 78 4.54 8.21 -2.22
C GLU A 78 5.11 9.34 -3.08
N LEU A 79 6.11 10.04 -2.56
CA LEU A 79 6.83 11.07 -3.31
C LEU A 79 8.02 10.41 -3.99
N GLU A 80 7.98 10.32 -5.32
CA GLU A 80 9.15 9.99 -6.12
C GLU A 80 10.11 11.18 -6.12
N GLU A 81 11.04 11.20 -5.18
CA GLU A 81 12.12 12.18 -5.12
C GLU A 81 13.36 11.64 -5.86
N GLU A 82 13.80 12.35 -6.90
CA GLU A 82 15.08 12.06 -7.53
C GLU A 82 16.22 12.43 -6.57
N VAL A 83 16.91 11.41 -6.03
CA VAL A 83 18.07 11.62 -5.16
C VAL A 83 19.28 12.01 -6.02
N GLU A 84 19.56 13.30 -6.13
CA GLU A 84 20.79 13.81 -6.73
C GLU A 84 21.93 13.74 -5.70
N LEU A 85 22.88 12.83 -5.91
CA LEU A 85 23.99 12.60 -4.98
C LEU A 85 25.01 13.76 -4.92
N GLY A 86 24.94 14.72 -5.86
CA GLY A 86 25.84 15.87 -5.91
C GLY A 86 27.28 15.55 -6.30
N PHE A 87 27.56 14.34 -6.77
CA PHE A 87 28.86 13.94 -7.32
C PHE A 87 28.72 12.87 -8.41
N ASP A 88 29.73 12.80 -9.28
CA ASP A 88 29.82 11.76 -10.31
C ASP A 88 30.22 10.42 -9.68
N THR A 89 29.26 9.49 -9.62
CA THR A 89 29.48 8.15 -9.06
C THR A 89 30.48 7.33 -9.88
N SER A 90 30.66 7.63 -11.16
CA SER A 90 31.58 6.89 -12.03
C SER A 90 33.04 7.05 -11.60
N MET A 91 33.38 8.17 -10.94
CA MET A 91 34.73 8.41 -10.41
C MET A 91 35.11 7.48 -9.26
N TYR A 92 34.12 6.87 -8.60
CA TYR A 92 34.32 6.01 -7.44
C TYR A 92 34.10 4.53 -7.74
N LEU A 93 33.70 4.19 -8.98
CA LEU A 93 33.56 2.81 -9.40
C LEU A 93 34.92 2.21 -9.80
N PRO A 94 35.19 0.94 -9.46
CA PRO A 94 36.40 0.25 -9.90
C PRO A 94 36.56 0.28 -11.42
N LYS A 95 37.80 0.24 -11.89
CA LYS A 95 38.09 0.13 -13.32
C LYS A 95 37.41 -1.12 -13.91
N ASN A 96 36.64 -0.94 -14.97
CA ASN A 96 35.82 -1.97 -15.62
C ASN A 96 34.67 -2.52 -14.75
N PHE A 97 34.18 -1.74 -13.78
CA PHE A 97 32.95 -2.09 -13.07
C PHE A 97 31.80 -2.21 -14.06
N ASN A 98 31.07 -3.32 -13.97
CA ASN A 98 29.87 -3.57 -14.76
C ASN A 98 28.86 -4.21 -13.82
N ALA A 99 27.80 -3.46 -13.48
CA ALA A 99 26.74 -3.91 -12.59
C ALA A 99 25.97 -5.14 -13.11
N LEU A 100 26.06 -5.42 -14.42
CA LEU A 100 25.39 -6.54 -15.07
C LEU A 100 26.30 -7.74 -15.30
N LYS A 101 27.59 -7.64 -14.95
CA LYS A 101 28.53 -8.76 -15.06
C LYS A 101 28.04 -9.91 -14.17
N GLY A 102 27.91 -11.12 -14.72
CA GLY A 102 27.40 -12.26 -13.96
C GLY A 102 25.90 -12.48 -14.05
N LYS A 103 25.10 -11.51 -14.52
CA LYS A 103 23.62 -11.60 -14.48
C LYS A 103 23.06 -12.81 -15.22
N ASN A 104 23.73 -13.25 -16.28
CA ASN A 104 23.31 -14.38 -17.12
C ASN A 104 24.41 -15.45 -17.25
N ASP A 105 25.39 -15.46 -16.34
CA ASP A 105 26.51 -16.41 -16.40
C ASP A 105 26.13 -17.80 -15.86
N LEU A 106 24.91 -17.93 -15.31
CA LEU A 106 24.39 -19.18 -14.79
C LEU A 106 23.83 -20.05 -15.92
N ASP A 107 24.49 -21.16 -16.20
CA ASP A 107 23.98 -22.19 -17.10
C ASP A 107 23.08 -23.16 -16.33
N TRP A 108 21.77 -23.00 -16.49
CA TRP A 108 20.77 -23.88 -15.89
C TRP A 108 20.93 -25.35 -16.32
N ASN A 109 21.54 -25.63 -17.48
CA ASN A 109 21.78 -27.01 -17.91
C ASN A 109 22.95 -27.68 -17.19
N ALA A 110 23.81 -26.89 -16.54
CA ALA A 110 24.94 -27.39 -15.74
C ALA A 110 24.56 -27.62 -14.27
N ILE A 111 23.33 -27.28 -13.87
CA ILE A 111 22.84 -27.41 -12.50
C ILE A 111 21.95 -28.64 -12.40
N GLU A 112 22.34 -29.59 -11.56
CA GLU A 112 21.49 -30.70 -11.17
C GLU A 112 20.58 -30.27 -10.02
N LEU A 113 19.26 -30.33 -10.23
CA LEU A 113 18.27 -30.15 -9.18
C LEU A 113 18.08 -31.47 -8.44
N VAL A 114 18.42 -31.50 -7.16
CA VAL A 114 18.18 -32.67 -6.30
C VAL A 114 16.99 -32.34 -5.40
N GLU A 115 15.90 -33.07 -5.58
CA GLU A 115 14.76 -33.04 -4.66
C GLU A 115 15.09 -33.92 -3.46
N LEU A 116 15.17 -33.31 -2.28
CA LEU A 116 15.34 -34.02 -1.04
C LEU A 116 13.94 -34.32 -0.50
N GLU A 117 13.53 -35.59 -0.57
CA GLU A 117 12.34 -36.05 0.16
C GLU A 117 12.63 -35.94 1.66
N GLU A 118 12.02 -34.95 2.31
CA GLU A 118 12.07 -34.81 3.76
C GLU A 118 10.85 -35.51 4.37
N ASP A 119 11.10 -36.64 5.03
CA ASP A 119 10.09 -37.30 5.83
C ASP A 119 9.74 -36.41 7.04
N VAL A 120 8.57 -35.76 6.99
CA VAL A 120 8.08 -34.92 8.08
C VAL A 120 7.54 -35.81 9.20
N GLU A 121 8.36 -36.10 10.20
CA GLU A 121 7.87 -36.68 11.46
C GLU A 121 7.15 -35.61 12.28
N LEU A 122 5.83 -35.74 12.39
CA LEU A 122 4.99 -34.78 13.12
C LEU A 122 5.25 -34.77 14.64
N GLY A 123 6.02 -35.72 15.17
CA GLY A 123 6.34 -35.80 16.61
C GLY A 123 5.17 -36.18 17.52
N PHE A 124 4.01 -36.54 16.94
CA PHE A 124 2.86 -37.06 17.68
C PHE A 124 2.10 -38.11 16.86
N ASP A 125 1.36 -38.95 17.58
CA ASP A 125 0.48 -39.96 16.99
C ASP A 125 -0.78 -39.29 16.42
N THR A 126 -0.86 -39.18 15.10
CA THR A 126 -2.00 -38.55 14.40
C THR A 126 -3.30 -39.31 14.62
N ALA A 127 -3.26 -40.62 14.88
CA ALA A 127 -4.46 -41.43 15.08
C ALA A 127 -5.27 -40.98 16.30
N LYS A 128 -4.61 -40.38 17.31
CA LYS A 128 -5.28 -39.84 18.51
C LYS A 128 -6.12 -38.60 18.23
N TYR A 129 -5.89 -37.91 17.12
CA TYR A 129 -6.55 -36.67 16.75
C TYR A 129 -7.51 -36.83 15.58
N LEU A 130 -7.55 -38.01 14.96
CA LEU A 130 -8.49 -38.32 13.90
C LEU A 130 -9.81 -38.83 14.50
N PRO A 131 -10.97 -38.46 13.92
CA PRO A 131 -12.26 -38.99 14.33
C PRO A 131 -12.30 -40.52 14.29
N GLU A 132 -13.17 -41.11 15.11
CA GLU A 132 -13.42 -42.54 15.07
C GLU A 132 -13.93 -42.96 13.68
N ASN A 133 -13.31 -44.00 13.09
CA ASN A 133 -13.55 -44.46 11.72
C ASN A 133 -13.17 -43.45 10.61
N PHE A 134 -12.26 -42.51 10.88
CA PHE A 134 -11.71 -41.65 9.83
C PHE A 134 -11.01 -42.48 8.74
N ASN A 135 -11.39 -42.23 7.49
CA ASN A 135 -10.80 -42.86 6.32
C ASN A 135 -10.62 -41.78 5.25
N ALA A 136 -9.37 -41.39 5.00
CA ALA A 136 -9.02 -40.37 4.01
C ALA A 136 -9.40 -40.76 2.58
N LEU A 137 -9.63 -42.05 2.32
CA LEU A 137 -10.00 -42.58 1.01
C LEU A 137 -11.50 -42.86 0.88
N LYS A 138 -12.31 -42.60 1.92
CA LYS A 138 -13.76 -42.72 1.84
C LYS A 138 -14.28 -41.76 0.75
N GLY A 139 -15.10 -42.24 -0.17
CA GLY A 139 -15.57 -41.41 -1.29
C GLY A 139 -14.72 -41.49 -2.56
N LYS A 140 -13.46 -41.97 -2.50
CA LYS A 140 -12.53 -41.91 -3.64
C LYS A 140 -13.04 -42.64 -4.89
N ASN A 141 -13.79 -43.72 -4.69
CA ASN A 141 -14.36 -44.54 -5.76
C ASN A 141 -15.89 -44.62 -5.69
N ASP A 142 -16.54 -43.73 -4.92
CA ASP A 142 -17.99 -43.78 -4.72
C ASP A 142 -18.76 -43.21 -5.92
N LEU A 143 -18.04 -42.60 -6.87
CA LEU A 143 -18.59 -42.02 -8.08
C LEU A 143 -18.65 -43.06 -9.21
N ASP A 144 -19.85 -43.51 -9.57
CA ASP A 144 -20.08 -44.32 -10.76
C ASP A 144 -20.33 -43.41 -11.97
N TRP A 145 -19.30 -43.22 -12.81
CA TRP A 145 -19.38 -42.43 -14.03
C TRP A 145 -20.45 -42.91 -15.02
N ASN A 146 -20.88 -44.18 -14.94
CA ASN A 146 -21.96 -44.68 -15.79
C ASN A 146 -23.35 -44.19 -15.36
N THR A 147 -23.48 -43.63 -14.15
CA THR A 147 -24.74 -43.11 -13.60
C THR A 147 -24.88 -41.59 -13.76
N ILE A 148 -23.83 -40.90 -14.17
CA ILE A 148 -23.82 -39.45 -14.31
C ILE A 148 -24.23 -39.10 -15.74
N GLU A 149 -25.37 -38.42 -15.88
CA GLU A 149 -25.79 -37.83 -17.15
C GLU A 149 -24.94 -36.57 -17.41
N LEU A 150 -24.12 -36.61 -18.46
CA LEU A 150 -23.40 -35.44 -18.94
C LEU A 150 -24.34 -34.63 -19.85
N ILE A 151 -24.59 -33.39 -19.47
CA ILE A 151 -25.39 -32.46 -20.27
C ILE A 151 -24.41 -31.55 -21.01
N GLU A 152 -24.35 -31.68 -22.33
CA GLU A 152 -23.64 -30.73 -23.19
C GLU A 152 -24.49 -29.47 -23.30
N ILE A 153 -23.95 -28.35 -22.81
CA ILE A 153 -24.58 -27.05 -22.95
C ILE A 153 -24.06 -26.46 -24.25
N GLU A 154 -24.84 -26.61 -25.32
CA GLU A 154 -24.59 -25.88 -26.57
C GLU A 154 -24.99 -24.41 -26.36
N GLU A 155 -23.99 -23.54 -26.24
CA GLU A 155 -24.21 -22.10 -26.31
C GLU A 155 -24.22 -21.68 -27.78
N GLU A 156 -25.35 -21.18 -28.26
CA GLU A 156 -25.42 -20.54 -29.57
C GLU A 156 -24.66 -19.20 -29.49
N ILE A 157 -23.38 -19.23 -29.87
CA ILE A 157 -22.57 -18.02 -29.98
C ILE A 157 -22.97 -17.31 -31.27
N GLU A 158 -23.74 -16.22 -31.15
CA GLU A 158 -23.99 -15.29 -32.24
C GLU A 158 -22.71 -14.48 -32.51
N ILE A 159 -21.84 -15.03 -33.35
CA ILE A 159 -20.66 -14.32 -33.81
C ILE A 159 -21.11 -13.33 -34.89
N ASN A 160 -21.32 -12.07 -34.51
CA ASN A 160 -21.57 -10.93 -35.40
C ASN A 160 -20.32 -10.56 -36.23
N PHE A 161 -19.76 -11.53 -36.94
CA PHE A 161 -18.51 -11.41 -37.69
C PHE A 161 -18.80 -11.55 -39.19
N ASP A 162 -18.95 -10.41 -39.87
CA ASP A 162 -18.95 -10.40 -41.34
C ASP A 162 -17.51 -10.38 -41.85
N THR A 163 -17.08 -11.50 -42.40
CA THR A 163 -15.75 -11.63 -43.04
C THR A 163 -15.49 -10.57 -44.11
N LYS A 164 -16.52 -10.03 -44.76
CA LYS A 164 -16.36 -9.03 -45.83
C LYS A 164 -15.75 -7.73 -45.34
N ASP A 165 -16.02 -7.33 -44.10
CA ASP A 165 -15.50 -6.09 -43.51
C ASP A 165 -13.97 -6.12 -43.36
N TYR A 166 -13.39 -7.32 -43.32
CA TYR A 166 -11.96 -7.55 -43.12
C TYR A 166 -11.23 -7.99 -44.39
N LEU A 167 -11.95 -8.17 -45.50
CA LEU A 167 -11.36 -8.53 -46.78
C LEU A 167 -10.94 -7.27 -47.56
N PRO A 168 -9.75 -7.26 -48.18
CA PRO A 168 -9.34 -6.15 -49.04
C PRO A 168 -10.35 -5.86 -50.15
N CYS A 169 -10.47 -4.59 -50.54
CA CYS A 169 -11.33 -4.20 -51.65
C CYS A 169 -10.94 -4.97 -52.93
N GLY A 170 -11.91 -5.68 -53.52
CA GLY A 170 -11.69 -6.50 -54.72
C GLY A 170 -11.02 -7.86 -54.45
N PHE A 171 -11.01 -8.31 -53.19
CA PHE A 171 -10.59 -9.68 -52.87
C PHE A 171 -11.51 -10.69 -53.55
N ASP A 172 -10.90 -11.58 -54.34
CA ASP A 172 -11.57 -12.70 -55.00
C ASP A 172 -10.78 -13.97 -54.65
N PRO A 173 -11.35 -14.89 -53.84
CA PRO A 173 -10.66 -16.10 -53.41
C PRO A 173 -10.38 -17.07 -54.57
N TYR A 174 -10.99 -16.85 -55.74
CA TYR A 174 -10.83 -17.68 -56.93
C TYR A 174 -9.89 -17.03 -57.96
N LYS A 175 -9.35 -15.84 -57.69
CA LYS A 175 -8.41 -15.17 -58.58
C LYS A 175 -7.14 -16.00 -58.76
N GLY A 176 -6.90 -16.47 -59.99
CA GLY A 176 -5.75 -17.32 -60.33
C GLY A 176 -6.03 -18.83 -60.29
N MET A 177 -7.25 -19.24 -59.91
CA MET A 177 -7.67 -20.63 -60.09
C MET A 177 -8.03 -20.90 -61.55
N ILE A 178 -7.40 -21.91 -62.15
CA ILE A 178 -7.79 -22.45 -63.44
C ILE A 178 -9.17 -23.11 -63.32
N LYS A 179 -10.18 -22.55 -64.00
CA LYS A 179 -11.50 -23.18 -64.12
C LYS A 179 -11.38 -24.42 -65.02
N ASN A 180 -11.21 -25.58 -64.42
CA ASN A 180 -11.45 -26.83 -65.13
C ASN A 180 -12.96 -27.02 -65.24
N THR A 181 -13.55 -26.60 -66.35
CA THR A 181 -14.93 -26.97 -66.71
C THR A 181 -14.95 -28.43 -67.12
N VAL A 182 -15.59 -29.27 -66.31
CA VAL A 182 -15.97 -30.62 -66.69
C VAL A 182 -17.39 -30.53 -67.25
N ASP A 183 -17.55 -30.72 -68.55
CA ASP A 183 -18.87 -30.83 -69.17
C ASP A 183 -19.50 -32.16 -68.75
N VAL A 184 -20.42 -32.11 -67.79
CA VAL A 184 -21.25 -33.27 -67.43
C VAL A 184 -22.40 -33.32 -68.42
N VAL A 185 -22.28 -34.17 -69.44
CA VAL A 185 -23.42 -34.53 -70.30
C VAL A 185 -24.31 -35.48 -69.50
N VAL A 186 -25.46 -34.98 -69.06
CA VAL A 186 -26.52 -35.81 -68.48
C VAL A 186 -27.28 -36.45 -69.65
N ASN A 187 -27.10 -37.77 -69.83
CA ASN A 187 -27.94 -38.59 -70.71
C ASN A 187 -29.22 -39.01 -69.99
#